data_AF-A0AAJ7WJI4-F1
#
_entry.id   AF-A0AAJ7WJI4-F1
#
_cell.length_a   1.000
_cell.length_b   1.000
_cell.length_c   1.000
_cell.angle_alpha   90.00
_cell.angle_beta   90.00
_cell.angle_gamma   90.00
#
_symmetry.space_group_name_H-M   'P 1'
#
loop_
_entity.id
_entity.type
_entity.pdbx_description
1 polymer ?
#
loop_
_entity_poly.entity_id
_entity_poly.type
_entity_poly.pdbx_seq_one_letter_code
_entity_poly.pdbx_strand_id
1 'polypeptide(L)'
;TSEYVIQAFKFGAFHKVPELVAFRQRLENSLHFATVQTERALLQIFLEGDTLVSELSCRQRSVHEERLWLRLRSLLLRSIAAIAAFCQPLAAAQQQQLEESLQHHQQQQQQQELEESLQHHHQQQQELEESLQHHHQQQQQQELEESLQHHHQQQQQQELEESLQQLHCRQQQQQLTGVVTNSDSLVEVSAPPPSRLHALVRSGSLSCILSSLALAHDLQRLHAAGTDPSAELQEAVCDKFALVVPLLREVLARCRGSVLSSSPSLGLSVAPQLLEHLVLFMETAAVVSFVAGVACRALRPTRSQLQKRRRKKGGGGAGTGTPPTLESFAVFTAALRETLTDAVSDVESKAQHVATLPYHSLITHHSQGGEQAGEQAGEQAGEQAGERAVWEKVQRSYQRSLQEIEEALKRRLESTLTTLKL
;
A
#
# COMPACT_ATOMS: atom_id res chain seq x y z
N THR A 1 9.01 -39.12 -0.81
CA THR A 1 10.08 -38.90 -1.83
C THR A 1 10.99 -37.73 -1.49
N SER A 2 10.48 -36.58 -1.01
CA SER A 2 11.31 -35.42 -0.65
C SER A 2 12.42 -35.69 0.38
N GLU A 3 12.13 -36.48 1.44
CA GLU A 3 13.14 -36.91 2.42
C GLU A 3 14.31 -37.68 1.80
N TYR A 4 14.03 -38.54 0.81
CA TYR A 4 15.08 -39.32 0.14
C TYR A 4 15.92 -38.49 -0.83
N VAL A 5 15.36 -37.41 -1.38
CA VAL A 5 16.13 -36.42 -2.13
C VAL A 5 17.11 -35.70 -1.19
N ILE A 6 16.66 -35.29 0.00
CA ILE A 6 17.51 -34.66 1.02
C ILE A 6 18.61 -35.62 1.49
N GLN A 7 18.28 -36.91 1.70
CA GLN A 7 19.27 -37.93 2.05
C GLN A 7 20.29 -38.17 0.94
N ALA A 8 19.89 -38.13 -0.34
CA ALA A 8 20.82 -38.28 -1.46
C ALA A 8 21.90 -37.17 -1.47
N PHE A 9 21.55 -35.94 -1.07
CA PHE A 9 22.53 -34.87 -0.84
C PHE A 9 23.44 -35.16 0.36
N LYS A 10 22.90 -35.68 1.47
CA LYS A 10 23.67 -35.99 2.68
C LYS A 10 24.69 -37.12 2.48
N PHE A 11 24.37 -38.13 1.67
CA PHE A 11 25.23 -39.29 1.44
C PHE A 11 26.03 -39.23 0.12
N GLY A 12 26.06 -38.08 -0.55
CA GLY A 12 26.88 -37.87 -1.75
C GLY A 12 26.38 -38.59 -3.01
N ALA A 13 25.12 -39.02 -3.05
CA ALA A 13 24.52 -39.74 -4.17
C ALA A 13 23.89 -38.79 -5.21
N PHE A 14 24.62 -37.75 -5.61
CA PHE A 14 24.09 -36.66 -6.45
C PHE A 14 23.58 -37.12 -7.82
N HIS A 15 24.20 -38.15 -8.40
CA HIS A 15 23.79 -38.72 -9.69
C HIS A 15 22.37 -39.33 -9.65
N LYS A 16 21.84 -39.67 -8.47
CA LYS A 16 20.47 -40.19 -8.29
C LYS A 16 19.42 -39.12 -8.03
N VAL A 17 19.83 -37.88 -7.74
CA VAL A 17 18.90 -36.77 -7.49
C VAL A 17 17.97 -36.51 -8.68
N PRO A 18 18.45 -36.44 -9.95
CA PRO A 18 17.57 -36.26 -11.11
C PRO A 18 16.55 -37.39 -11.26
N GLU A 19 16.97 -38.65 -11.04
CA GLU A 19 16.07 -39.82 -11.11
C GLU A 19 14.99 -39.77 -10.02
N LEU A 20 15.35 -39.38 -8.79
CA LEU A 20 14.41 -39.24 -7.67
C LEU A 20 13.42 -38.09 -7.87
N VAL A 21 13.87 -36.97 -8.45
CA VAL A 21 13.00 -35.84 -8.78
C VAL A 21 12.05 -36.20 -9.92
N ALA A 22 12.53 -36.86 -10.98
CA ALA A 22 11.70 -37.34 -12.07
C ALA A 22 10.69 -38.41 -11.60
N PHE A 23 11.10 -39.30 -10.69
CA PHE A 23 10.20 -40.28 -10.08
C PHE A 23 9.11 -39.59 -9.24
N ARG A 24 9.47 -38.58 -8.44
CA ARG A 24 8.50 -37.79 -7.68
C ARG A 24 7.51 -37.11 -8.61
N GLN A 25 7.98 -36.40 -9.64
CA GLN A 25 7.12 -35.72 -10.60
C GLN A 25 6.18 -36.70 -11.32
N ARG A 26 6.66 -37.89 -11.68
CA ARG A 26 5.83 -38.93 -12.30
C ARG A 26 4.75 -39.46 -11.36
N LEU A 27 5.01 -39.56 -10.06
CA LEU A 27 4.00 -39.95 -9.07
C LEU A 27 2.99 -38.83 -8.83
N GLU A 28 3.46 -37.60 -8.66
CA GLU A 28 2.63 -36.40 -8.44
C GLU A 28 1.73 -36.11 -9.66
N ASN A 29 2.23 -36.34 -10.87
CA ASN A 29 1.49 -36.17 -12.13
C ASN A 29 0.85 -37.48 -12.61
N SER A 30 0.80 -38.52 -11.78
CA SER A 30 0.20 -39.79 -12.21
C SER A 30 -1.31 -39.64 -12.36
N LEU A 31 -1.85 -40.23 -13.42
CA LEU A 31 -3.28 -40.28 -13.65
C LEU A 31 -4.00 -40.90 -12.44
N HIS A 32 -3.41 -41.94 -11.83
CA HIS A 32 -3.97 -42.59 -10.66
C HIS A 32 -4.02 -41.67 -9.42
N PHE A 33 -2.99 -40.85 -9.18
CA PHE A 33 -3.02 -39.85 -8.11
C PHE A 33 -4.11 -38.81 -8.34
N ALA A 34 -4.25 -38.32 -9.58
CA ALA A 34 -5.34 -37.40 -9.96
C ALA A 34 -6.72 -38.06 -9.74
N THR A 35 -6.91 -39.29 -10.20
CA THR A 35 -8.16 -40.05 -10.01
C THR A 35 -8.49 -40.24 -8.54
N VAL A 36 -7.55 -40.69 -7.71
CA VAL A 36 -7.80 -40.89 -6.27
C VAL A 36 -8.13 -39.57 -5.56
N GLN A 37 -7.49 -38.46 -5.95
CA GLN A 37 -7.80 -37.14 -5.41
C GLN A 37 -9.20 -36.66 -5.82
N THR A 38 -9.59 -36.89 -7.08
CA THR A 38 -10.94 -36.58 -7.57
C THR A 38 -11.99 -37.45 -6.90
N GLU A 39 -11.79 -38.76 -6.80
CA GLU A 39 -12.70 -39.70 -6.15
C GLU A 39 -12.83 -39.41 -4.64
N ARG A 40 -11.73 -39.05 -3.95
CA ARG A 40 -11.79 -38.62 -2.55
C ARG A 40 -12.58 -37.32 -2.40
N ALA A 41 -12.37 -36.34 -3.28
CA ALA A 41 -13.11 -35.09 -3.27
C ALA A 41 -14.60 -35.33 -3.56
N LEU A 42 -14.93 -36.20 -4.50
CA LEU A 42 -16.31 -36.60 -4.81
C LEU A 42 -16.96 -37.34 -3.65
N LEU A 43 -16.26 -38.28 -3.01
CA LEU A 43 -16.76 -38.99 -1.83
C LEU A 43 -16.97 -38.04 -0.65
N GLN A 44 -16.11 -37.04 -0.47
CA GLN A 44 -16.28 -36.00 0.55
C GLN A 44 -17.49 -35.11 0.23
N ILE A 45 -17.71 -34.77 -1.05
CA ILE A 45 -18.92 -34.07 -1.52
C ILE A 45 -20.17 -34.95 -1.34
N PHE A 46 -20.10 -36.26 -1.54
CA PHE A 46 -21.24 -37.15 -1.40
C PHE A 46 -21.58 -37.50 0.06
N LEU A 47 -20.60 -37.46 0.96
CA LEU A 47 -20.77 -37.78 2.38
C LEU A 47 -21.07 -36.54 3.24
N GLU A 48 -20.61 -35.34 2.83
CA GLU A 48 -20.63 -34.11 3.65
C GLU A 48 -21.14 -32.87 2.86
N GLY A 49 -21.95 -33.10 1.82
CA GLY A 49 -22.11 -32.25 0.64
C GLY A 49 -22.58 -30.79 0.78
N ASP A 50 -23.18 -30.37 1.89
CA ASP A 50 -23.74 -29.01 1.98
C ASP A 50 -22.86 -28.03 2.78
N THR A 51 -22.00 -28.50 3.70
CA THR A 51 -21.17 -27.63 4.55
C THR A 51 -19.78 -27.38 3.96
N LEU A 52 -19.13 -28.41 3.39
CA LEU A 52 -17.74 -28.28 2.94
C LEU A 52 -17.54 -27.60 1.59
N VAL A 53 -18.54 -27.63 0.70
CA VAL A 53 -18.49 -26.91 -0.59
C VAL A 53 -18.46 -25.39 -0.34
N SER A 54 -19.18 -24.92 0.68
CA SER A 54 -19.17 -23.52 1.11
C SER A 54 -17.84 -23.14 1.78
N GLU A 55 -17.31 -23.98 2.68
CA GLU A 55 -16.04 -23.73 3.37
C GLU A 55 -14.81 -23.74 2.44
N LEU A 56 -14.70 -24.71 1.54
CA LEU A 56 -13.59 -24.79 0.57
C LEU A 56 -13.64 -23.62 -0.41
N SER A 57 -14.83 -23.24 -0.87
CA SER A 57 -15.05 -22.05 -1.70
C SER A 57 -14.73 -20.75 -0.94
N CYS A 58 -15.06 -20.67 0.35
CA CYS A 58 -14.75 -19.51 1.20
C CYS A 58 -13.25 -19.39 1.45
N ARG A 59 -12.55 -20.50 1.75
CA ARG A 59 -11.09 -20.53 1.93
C ARG A 59 -10.35 -20.15 0.66
N GLN A 60 -10.74 -20.67 -0.51
CA GLN A 60 -10.13 -20.32 -1.78
C GLN A 60 -10.33 -18.83 -2.13
N ARG A 61 -11.54 -18.29 -1.88
CA ARG A 61 -11.83 -16.86 -2.05
C ARG A 61 -11.01 -15.99 -1.10
N SER A 62 -10.92 -16.35 0.18
CA SER A 62 -10.11 -15.64 1.18
C SER A 62 -8.62 -15.63 0.80
N VAL A 63 -8.05 -16.76 0.37
CA VAL A 63 -6.64 -16.82 -0.07
C VAL A 63 -6.40 -15.97 -1.32
N HIS A 64 -7.33 -15.96 -2.27
CA HIS A 64 -7.24 -15.11 -3.45
C HIS A 64 -7.30 -13.63 -3.09
N GLU A 65 -8.23 -13.24 -2.22
CA GLU A 65 -8.39 -11.87 -1.73
C GLU A 65 -7.13 -11.39 -0.99
N GLU A 66 -6.58 -12.20 -0.09
CA GLU A 66 -5.33 -11.90 0.62
C GLU A 66 -4.14 -11.78 -0.34
N ARG A 67 -4.07 -12.61 -1.38
CA ARG A 67 -3.02 -12.49 -2.41
C ARG A 67 -3.11 -11.16 -3.16
N LEU A 68 -4.32 -10.74 -3.53
CA LEU A 68 -4.56 -9.44 -4.18
C LEU A 68 -4.18 -8.29 -3.25
N TRP A 69 -4.59 -8.36 -1.98
CA TRP A 69 -4.25 -7.38 -0.96
C TRP A 69 -2.72 -7.22 -0.79
N LEU A 70 -2.01 -8.34 -0.64
CA LEU A 70 -0.55 -8.34 -0.50
C LEU A 70 0.15 -7.83 -1.76
N ARG A 71 -0.33 -8.21 -2.96
CA ARG A 71 0.21 -7.70 -4.22
C ARG A 71 0.05 -6.18 -4.31
N LEU A 72 -1.14 -5.66 -3.97
CA LEU A 72 -1.41 -4.22 -3.95
C LEU A 72 -0.49 -3.49 -2.96
N ARG A 73 -0.34 -3.99 -1.73
CA ARG A 73 0.56 -3.41 -0.72
C ARG A 73 2.02 -3.42 -1.16
N SER A 74 2.48 -4.53 -1.76
CA SER A 74 3.83 -4.64 -2.31
C SER A 74 4.09 -3.61 -3.41
N LEU A 75 3.12 -3.40 -4.31
CA LEU A 75 3.21 -2.41 -5.37
C LEU A 75 3.24 -0.99 -4.79
N LEU A 76 2.36 -0.66 -3.84
CA LEU A 76 2.36 0.65 -3.19
C LEU A 76 3.70 0.96 -2.51
N LEU A 77 4.27 -0.01 -1.78
CA LEU A 77 5.57 0.16 -1.13
C LEU A 77 6.69 0.40 -2.14
N ARG A 78 6.72 -0.37 -3.24
CA ARG A 78 7.70 -0.19 -4.32
C ARG A 78 7.57 1.17 -5.01
N SER A 79 6.33 1.63 -5.26
CA SER A 79 6.10 2.96 -5.82
C SER A 79 6.58 4.08 -4.90
N ILE A 80 6.31 3.99 -3.60
CA ILE A 80 6.80 4.96 -2.61
C ILE A 80 8.33 4.95 -2.55
N ALA A 81 8.95 3.77 -2.54
CA ALA A 81 10.41 3.63 -2.53
C ALA A 81 11.07 4.24 -3.78
N ALA A 82 10.49 4.00 -4.97
CA ALA A 82 10.97 4.59 -6.22
C ALA A 82 10.88 6.13 -6.19
N ILE A 83 9.76 6.69 -5.72
CA ILE A 83 9.58 8.15 -5.57
C ILE A 83 10.54 8.72 -4.51
N ALA A 84 10.83 7.97 -3.44
CA ALA A 84 11.77 8.39 -2.40
C ALA A 84 13.22 8.44 -2.92
N ALA A 85 13.64 7.45 -3.73
CA ALA A 85 14.96 7.42 -4.36
C ALA A 85 15.17 8.62 -5.28
N PHE A 86 14.13 9.03 -6.03
CA PHE A 86 14.16 10.25 -6.84
C PHE A 86 14.41 11.53 -6.01
N CYS A 87 14.01 11.54 -4.74
CA CYS A 87 14.11 12.71 -3.87
C CYS A 87 15.43 12.83 -3.10
N GLN A 88 16.38 11.89 -3.23
CA GLN A 88 17.66 12.01 -2.55
C GLN A 88 18.52 13.11 -3.20
N PRO A 89 19.11 14.03 -2.42
CA PRO A 89 20.12 14.92 -2.96
C PRO A 89 21.29 14.06 -3.46
N LEU A 90 21.69 14.22 -4.74
CA LEU A 90 23.00 13.76 -5.20
C LEU A 90 24.07 14.47 -4.36
N ALA A 91 24.51 13.82 -3.28
CA ALA A 91 25.74 14.16 -2.59
C ALA A 91 26.92 13.72 -3.49
N ALA A 92 27.14 14.45 -4.57
CA ALA A 92 28.30 14.30 -5.46
C ALA A 92 28.59 15.66 -6.14
N ALA A 93 29.03 16.64 -5.35
CA ALA A 93 29.55 17.92 -5.86
C ALA A 93 30.41 18.66 -4.81
N GLN A 94 31.30 17.96 -4.11
CA GLN A 94 32.20 18.56 -3.12
C GLN A 94 33.62 17.99 -3.27
N GLN A 95 34.18 18.07 -4.48
CA GLN A 95 35.51 17.54 -4.78
C GLN A 95 36.17 18.27 -5.97
N GLN A 96 36.11 19.61 -6.00
CA GLN A 96 36.69 20.40 -7.11
C GLN A 96 37.52 21.63 -6.65
N GLN A 97 37.92 21.70 -5.38
CA GLN A 97 38.74 22.82 -4.87
C GLN A 97 40.03 22.41 -4.14
N LEU A 98 40.44 21.14 -4.23
CA LEU A 98 41.70 20.65 -3.61
C LEU A 98 42.76 20.22 -4.66
N GLU A 99 42.51 20.42 -5.95
CA GLU A 99 43.26 19.76 -7.05
C GLU A 99 44.40 20.57 -7.66
N GLU A 100 44.53 21.88 -7.42
CA GLU A 100 45.51 22.70 -8.17
C GLU A 100 46.90 22.76 -7.52
N SER A 101 47.03 22.48 -6.22
CA SER A 101 48.33 22.54 -5.51
C SER A 101 49.09 21.21 -5.48
N LEU A 102 48.46 20.11 -5.90
CA LEU A 102 49.04 18.75 -5.95
C LEU A 102 49.75 18.46 -7.28
N GLN A 103 49.52 19.28 -8.32
CA GLN A 103 49.77 18.93 -9.72
C GLN A 103 51.23 18.70 -10.10
N HIS A 104 52.18 19.38 -9.46
CA HIS A 104 53.58 19.28 -9.89
C HIS A 104 54.35 18.08 -9.28
N HIS A 105 53.90 17.55 -8.13
CA HIS A 105 54.46 16.31 -7.56
C HIS A 105 53.69 15.09 -8.08
N GLN A 106 52.40 15.28 -8.34
CA GLN A 106 51.50 14.29 -8.92
C GLN A 106 51.84 13.95 -10.37
N GLN A 107 52.45 14.84 -11.16
CA GLN A 107 52.79 14.54 -12.56
C GLN A 107 53.84 13.42 -12.72
N GLN A 108 54.76 13.29 -11.77
CA GLN A 108 55.82 12.27 -11.80
C GLN A 108 55.34 10.92 -11.25
N GLN A 109 54.46 10.95 -10.24
CA GLN A 109 53.69 9.78 -9.78
C GLN A 109 52.68 9.31 -10.83
N GLN A 110 52.04 10.25 -11.56
CA GLN A 110 51.08 9.97 -12.62
C GLN A 110 51.70 9.18 -13.76
N GLN A 111 52.98 9.35 -14.10
CA GLN A 111 53.58 8.53 -15.17
C GLN A 111 53.75 7.06 -14.75
N GLN A 112 54.14 6.80 -13.50
CA GLN A 112 54.22 5.43 -12.98
C GLN A 112 52.84 4.81 -12.72
N GLU A 113 51.93 5.58 -12.13
CA GLU A 113 50.54 5.17 -11.95
C GLU A 113 49.82 4.98 -13.29
N LEU A 114 50.17 5.73 -14.35
CA LEU A 114 49.57 5.55 -15.68
C LEU A 114 50.01 4.23 -16.33
N GLU A 115 51.25 3.79 -16.12
CA GLU A 115 51.71 2.48 -16.61
C GLU A 115 51.04 1.33 -15.85
N GLU A 116 50.96 1.42 -14.51
CA GLU A 116 50.23 0.44 -13.70
C GLU A 116 48.72 0.48 -13.98
N SER A 117 48.16 1.67 -14.22
CA SER A 117 46.76 1.88 -14.60
C SER A 117 46.48 1.33 -15.98
N LEU A 118 47.40 1.44 -16.96
CA LEU A 118 47.24 0.83 -18.29
C LEU A 118 47.27 -0.69 -18.24
N GLN A 119 48.12 -1.28 -17.40
CA GLN A 119 48.13 -2.73 -17.17
C GLN A 119 46.85 -3.19 -16.46
N HIS A 120 46.41 -2.45 -15.45
CA HIS A 120 45.14 -2.68 -14.77
C HIS A 120 43.94 -2.44 -15.70
N HIS A 121 44.00 -1.48 -16.62
CA HIS A 121 42.96 -1.24 -17.62
C HIS A 121 42.89 -2.37 -18.63
N HIS A 122 44.03 -2.95 -19.01
CA HIS A 122 44.07 -4.11 -19.90
C HIS A 122 43.46 -5.34 -19.22
N GLN A 123 43.79 -5.57 -17.94
CA GLN A 123 43.19 -6.63 -17.13
C GLN A 123 41.68 -6.39 -16.92
N GLN A 124 41.28 -5.16 -16.59
CA GLN A 124 39.87 -4.78 -16.50
C GLN A 124 39.15 -4.87 -17.83
N GLN A 125 39.80 -4.57 -18.96
CA GLN A 125 39.19 -4.75 -20.29
C GLN A 125 38.94 -6.22 -20.56
N GLN A 126 39.86 -7.12 -20.21
CA GLN A 126 39.64 -8.56 -20.33
C GLN A 126 38.49 -9.04 -19.42
N GLU A 127 38.48 -8.61 -18.15
CA GLU A 127 37.39 -8.94 -17.22
C GLU A 127 36.05 -8.34 -17.66
N LEU A 128 36.05 -7.15 -18.26
CA LEU A 128 34.86 -6.49 -18.81
C LEU A 128 34.39 -7.18 -20.10
N GLU A 129 35.29 -7.65 -20.95
CA GLU A 129 34.97 -8.46 -22.12
C GLU A 129 34.36 -9.81 -21.73
N GLU A 130 34.94 -10.50 -20.73
CA GLU A 130 34.36 -11.72 -20.16
C GLU A 130 33.01 -11.44 -19.49
N SER A 131 32.89 -10.33 -18.76
CA SER A 131 31.64 -9.90 -18.13
C SER A 131 30.59 -9.48 -19.15
N LEU A 132 30.98 -8.86 -20.28
CA LEU A 132 30.09 -8.51 -21.38
C LEU A 132 29.64 -9.75 -22.15
N GLN A 133 30.52 -10.74 -22.34
CA GLN A 133 30.14 -12.03 -22.92
C GLN A 133 29.16 -12.77 -21.99
N HIS A 134 29.42 -12.77 -20.69
CA HIS A 134 28.51 -13.33 -19.69
C HIS A 134 27.20 -12.55 -19.63
N HIS A 135 27.24 -11.22 -19.68
CA HIS A 135 26.05 -10.36 -19.67
C HIS A 135 25.25 -10.53 -20.95
N HIS A 136 25.88 -10.66 -22.11
CA HIS A 136 25.20 -10.93 -23.37
C HIS A 136 24.51 -12.30 -23.35
N GLN A 137 25.17 -13.32 -22.79
CA GLN A 137 24.57 -14.64 -22.61
C GLN A 137 23.40 -14.60 -21.61
N GLN A 138 23.53 -13.83 -20.53
CA GLN A 138 22.48 -13.62 -19.54
C GLN A 138 21.32 -12.78 -20.11
N GLN A 139 21.60 -11.82 -20.97
CA GLN A 139 20.61 -10.99 -21.65
C GLN A 139 19.84 -11.80 -22.69
N GLN A 140 20.49 -12.71 -23.42
CA GLN A 140 19.79 -13.68 -24.28
C GLN A 140 18.90 -14.63 -23.46
N GLN A 141 19.33 -15.05 -22.27
CA GLN A 141 18.49 -15.85 -21.36
C GLN A 141 17.32 -15.02 -20.81
N GLN A 142 17.56 -13.75 -20.45
CA GLN A 142 16.52 -12.83 -20.01
C GLN A 142 15.53 -12.50 -21.12
N GLU A 143 15.97 -12.27 -22.36
CA GLU A 143 15.08 -12.04 -23.51
C GLU A 143 14.22 -13.29 -23.79
N LEU A 144 14.77 -14.49 -23.61
CA LEU A 144 14.01 -15.74 -23.73
C LEU A 144 12.99 -15.88 -22.58
N GLU A 145 13.38 -15.56 -21.35
CA GLU A 145 12.48 -15.55 -20.18
C GLU A 145 11.42 -14.46 -20.29
N GLU A 146 11.76 -13.27 -20.78
CA GLU A 146 10.83 -12.16 -21.03
C GLU A 146 9.89 -12.49 -22.18
N SER A 147 10.34 -13.19 -23.22
CA SER A 147 9.47 -13.70 -24.28
C SER A 147 8.48 -14.75 -23.75
N LEU A 148 8.95 -15.65 -22.87
CA LEU A 148 8.09 -16.62 -22.18
C LEU A 148 7.11 -15.95 -21.20
N GLN A 149 7.56 -14.93 -20.46
CA GLN A 149 6.72 -14.14 -19.55
C GLN A 149 5.72 -13.29 -20.32
N HIS A 150 6.10 -12.70 -21.44
CA HIS A 150 5.21 -11.95 -22.32
C HIS A 150 4.18 -12.89 -22.94
N HIS A 151 4.56 -14.09 -23.38
CA HIS A 151 3.60 -15.09 -23.87
C HIS A 151 2.63 -15.52 -22.77
N HIS A 152 3.12 -15.74 -21.54
CA HIS A 152 2.28 -16.07 -20.39
C HIS A 152 1.37 -14.90 -19.97
N GLN A 153 1.87 -13.66 -20.02
CA GLN A 153 1.10 -12.46 -19.72
C GLN A 153 0.05 -12.18 -20.80
N GLN A 154 0.36 -12.42 -22.06
CA GLN A 154 -0.57 -12.32 -23.18
C GLN A 154 -1.66 -13.39 -23.08
N GLN A 155 -1.31 -14.61 -22.64
CA GLN A 155 -2.28 -15.66 -22.36
C GLN A 155 -3.18 -15.30 -21.17
N GLN A 156 -2.64 -14.74 -20.09
CA GLN A 156 -3.44 -14.20 -18.98
C GLN A 156 -4.30 -13.00 -19.39
N GLN A 157 -3.82 -12.13 -20.30
CA GLN A 157 -4.61 -11.02 -20.84
C GLN A 157 -5.74 -11.53 -21.73
N GLN A 158 -5.52 -12.55 -22.56
CA GLN A 158 -6.60 -13.21 -23.32
C GLN A 158 -7.62 -13.87 -22.40
N GLU A 159 -7.19 -14.60 -21.36
CA GLU A 159 -8.10 -15.18 -20.36
C GLU A 159 -8.86 -14.09 -19.58
N LEU A 160 -8.22 -12.95 -19.30
CA LEU A 160 -8.85 -11.80 -18.65
C LEU A 160 -9.83 -11.08 -19.59
N GLU A 161 -9.50 -10.92 -20.87
CA GLU A 161 -10.40 -10.34 -21.89
C GLU A 161 -11.60 -11.25 -22.14
N GLU A 162 -11.41 -12.56 -22.22
CA GLU A 162 -12.50 -13.54 -22.29
C GLU A 162 -13.35 -13.49 -21.01
N SER A 163 -12.72 -13.40 -19.84
CA SER A 163 -13.44 -13.28 -18.55
C SER A 163 -14.18 -11.95 -18.45
N LEU A 164 -13.63 -10.84 -18.94
CA LEU A 164 -14.25 -9.53 -18.98
C LEU A 164 -15.37 -9.48 -20.01
N GLN A 165 -15.22 -10.11 -21.17
CA GLN A 165 -16.32 -10.30 -22.14
C GLN A 165 -17.43 -11.16 -21.55
N GLN A 166 -17.11 -12.23 -20.82
CA GLN A 166 -18.10 -13.02 -20.10
C GLN A 166 -18.78 -12.22 -18.98
N LEU A 167 -18.04 -11.36 -18.26
CA LEU A 167 -18.57 -10.46 -17.24
C LEU A 167 -19.45 -9.35 -17.85
N HIS A 168 -19.06 -8.81 -19.00
CA HIS A 168 -19.83 -7.80 -19.73
C HIS A 168 -21.11 -8.41 -20.32
N CYS A 169 -21.03 -9.66 -20.83
CA CYS A 169 -22.19 -10.43 -21.27
C CYS A 169 -23.12 -10.77 -20.09
N ARG A 170 -22.56 -11.10 -18.90
CA ARG A 170 -23.32 -11.28 -17.65
C ARG A 170 -23.95 -9.98 -17.16
N GLN A 171 -23.25 -8.85 -17.25
CA GLN A 171 -23.74 -7.52 -16.86
C GLN A 171 -24.87 -7.06 -17.79
N GLN A 172 -24.74 -7.31 -19.09
CA GLN A 172 -25.77 -7.02 -20.09
C GLN A 172 -27.00 -7.94 -19.93
N GLN A 173 -26.81 -9.20 -19.55
CA GLN A 173 -27.91 -10.09 -19.11
C GLN A 173 -28.55 -9.63 -17.79
N GLN A 174 -27.77 -9.08 -16.85
CA GLN A 174 -28.27 -8.55 -15.58
C GLN A 174 -29.04 -7.21 -15.72
N GLN A 175 -28.89 -6.49 -16.84
CA GLN A 175 -29.76 -5.34 -17.14
C GLN A 175 -31.19 -5.75 -17.54
N LEU A 176 -31.45 -7.04 -17.81
CA LEU A 176 -32.79 -7.58 -18.03
C LEU A 176 -33.40 -8.26 -16.80
N THR A 177 -32.68 -8.37 -15.69
CA THR A 177 -33.20 -8.87 -14.42
C THR A 177 -32.48 -8.19 -13.26
N GLY A 178 -33.11 -7.16 -12.70
CA GLY A 178 -32.61 -6.45 -11.52
C GLY A 178 -32.60 -7.31 -10.27
N VAL A 179 -31.53 -8.08 -10.06
CA VAL A 179 -31.17 -8.70 -8.76
C VAL A 179 -29.66 -8.97 -8.77
N VAL A 180 -28.80 -8.03 -8.32
CA VAL A 180 -27.57 -8.30 -7.53
C VAL A 180 -27.09 -6.97 -6.90
N THR A 181 -27.68 -6.58 -5.78
CA THR A 181 -27.00 -5.72 -4.77
C THR A 181 -27.03 -6.36 -3.37
N ASN A 182 -27.41 -7.63 -3.26
CA ASN A 182 -27.28 -8.38 -2.01
C ASN A 182 -26.17 -9.43 -2.20
N SER A 183 -25.00 -9.11 -1.67
CA SER A 183 -24.05 -10.13 -1.25
C SER A 183 -23.77 -9.91 0.24
N ASP A 184 -24.83 -9.97 1.04
CA ASP A 184 -24.74 -10.52 2.39
C ASP A 184 -24.54 -12.03 2.24
N SER A 185 -23.34 -12.45 1.81
CA SER A 185 -22.93 -13.82 2.06
C SER A 185 -22.61 -13.88 3.55
N LEU A 186 -23.49 -14.51 4.34
CA LEU A 186 -23.24 -14.84 5.73
C LEU A 186 -21.94 -15.65 5.80
N VAL A 187 -20.84 -14.96 6.11
CA VAL A 187 -19.57 -15.61 6.41
C VAL A 187 -19.77 -16.26 7.77
N GLU A 188 -19.68 -17.59 7.79
CA GLU A 188 -19.72 -18.36 9.03
C GLU A 188 -18.67 -17.80 10.01
N VAL A 189 -19.01 -17.63 11.29
CA VAL A 189 -18.13 -16.97 12.29
C VAL A 189 -16.75 -17.62 12.39
N SER A 190 -16.61 -18.88 11.96
CA SER A 190 -15.35 -19.65 11.96
C SER A 190 -14.62 -19.64 10.62
N ALA A 191 -15.15 -18.99 9.59
CA ALA A 191 -14.47 -18.86 8.30
C ALA A 191 -13.29 -17.87 8.40
N PRO A 192 -12.31 -17.95 7.47
CA PRO A 192 -11.21 -16.98 7.44
C PRO A 192 -11.74 -15.54 7.37
N PRO A 193 -11.17 -14.60 8.15
CA PRO A 193 -11.63 -13.22 8.11
C PRO A 193 -11.39 -12.62 6.72
N PRO A 194 -12.29 -11.76 6.22
CA PRO A 194 -12.09 -11.04 4.96
C PRO A 194 -10.92 -10.07 5.09
N SER A 195 -10.27 -9.76 3.96
CA SER A 195 -9.15 -8.83 3.94
C SER A 195 -9.63 -7.38 4.00
N ARG A 196 -8.70 -6.44 4.23
CA ARG A 196 -8.99 -4.99 4.19
C ARG A 196 -9.11 -4.45 2.75
N LEU A 197 -8.96 -5.29 1.72
CA LEU A 197 -8.98 -4.88 0.32
C LEU A 197 -10.31 -4.20 -0.05
N HIS A 198 -11.43 -4.81 0.34
CA HIS A 198 -12.75 -4.26 0.05
C HIS A 198 -12.96 -2.89 0.74
N ALA A 199 -12.52 -2.76 1.99
CA ALA A 199 -12.59 -1.51 2.73
C ALA A 199 -11.74 -0.40 2.07
N LEU A 200 -10.53 -0.72 1.60
CA LEU A 200 -9.65 0.22 0.90
C LEU A 200 -10.27 0.76 -0.40
N VAL A 201 -10.99 -0.09 -1.15
CA VAL A 201 -11.67 0.31 -2.39
C VAL A 201 -12.91 1.14 -2.06
N ARG A 202 -13.76 0.66 -1.15
CA ARG A 202 -15.04 1.28 -0.81
C ARG A 202 -14.89 2.63 -0.08
N SER A 203 -13.80 2.82 0.67
CA SER A 203 -13.51 4.09 1.34
C SER A 203 -13.12 5.22 0.38
N GLY A 204 -12.74 4.88 -0.87
CA GLY A 204 -12.12 5.82 -1.81
C GLY A 204 -10.61 6.01 -1.61
N SER A 205 -10.01 5.36 -0.61
CA SER A 205 -8.58 5.47 -0.29
C SER A 205 -7.69 5.07 -1.47
N LEU A 206 -8.03 3.99 -2.18
CA LEU A 206 -7.25 3.55 -3.34
C LEU A 206 -7.19 4.63 -4.44
N SER A 207 -8.33 5.26 -4.75
CA SER A 207 -8.41 6.32 -5.77
C SER A 207 -7.53 7.53 -5.40
N CYS A 208 -7.59 7.96 -4.13
CA CYS A 208 -6.76 9.04 -3.62
C CYS A 208 -5.26 8.71 -3.70
N ILE A 209 -4.87 7.48 -3.31
CA ILE A 209 -3.48 7.01 -3.37
C ILE A 209 -2.98 6.98 -4.80
N LEU A 210 -3.72 6.39 -5.74
CA LEU A 210 -3.32 6.29 -7.14
C LEU A 210 -3.19 7.68 -7.78
N SER A 211 -4.12 8.59 -7.49
CA SER A 211 -4.06 9.98 -7.97
C SER A 211 -2.82 10.71 -7.42
N SER A 212 -2.45 10.45 -6.17
CA SER A 212 -1.25 11.02 -5.54
C SER A 212 0.03 10.46 -6.16
N LEU A 213 0.09 9.15 -6.44
CA LEU A 213 1.25 8.55 -7.10
C LEU A 213 1.40 9.05 -8.55
N ALA A 214 0.29 9.21 -9.27
CA ALA A 214 0.29 9.81 -10.60
C ALA A 214 0.79 11.26 -10.58
N LEU A 215 0.39 12.05 -9.57
CA LEU A 215 0.93 13.40 -9.35
C LEU A 215 2.44 13.38 -9.15
N ALA A 216 2.97 12.46 -8.35
CA ALA A 216 4.42 12.33 -8.13
C ALA A 216 5.18 12.01 -9.44
N HIS A 217 4.62 11.15 -10.28
CA HIS A 217 5.17 10.83 -11.60
C HIS A 217 5.19 12.06 -12.52
N ASP A 218 4.11 12.83 -12.59
CA ASP A 218 4.07 14.03 -13.43
C ASP A 218 5.02 15.12 -12.92
N LEU A 219 5.21 15.22 -11.60
CA LEU A 219 6.20 16.10 -10.98
C LEU A 219 7.64 15.69 -11.32
N GLN A 220 7.92 14.40 -11.44
CA GLN A 220 9.22 13.91 -11.91
C GLN A 220 9.46 14.31 -13.37
N ARG A 221 8.45 14.16 -14.23
CA ARG A 221 8.52 14.62 -15.63
C ARG A 221 8.71 16.14 -15.71
N LEU A 222 8.00 16.88 -14.87
CA LEU A 222 8.12 18.34 -14.79
C LEU A 222 9.53 18.76 -14.36
N HIS A 223 10.12 18.07 -13.39
CA HIS A 223 11.48 18.30 -12.92
C HIS A 223 12.51 17.99 -14.01
N ALA A 224 12.36 16.86 -14.72
CA ALA A 224 13.24 16.46 -15.81
C ALA A 224 13.19 17.42 -17.01
N ALA A 225 12.04 18.02 -17.28
CA ALA A 225 11.86 19.00 -18.36
C ALA A 225 12.58 20.34 -18.12
N GLY A 226 13.05 20.62 -16.90
CA GLY A 226 13.89 21.77 -16.60
C GLY A 226 13.18 23.12 -16.74
N THR A 227 13.75 24.03 -17.55
CA THR A 227 13.35 25.46 -17.58
C THR A 227 12.12 25.78 -18.41
N ASP A 228 11.74 24.90 -19.35
CA ASP A 228 10.63 25.12 -20.27
C ASP A 228 9.70 23.89 -20.33
N PRO A 229 9.05 23.51 -19.22
CA PRO A 229 8.11 22.40 -19.22
C PRO A 229 6.87 22.72 -20.07
N SER A 230 6.39 21.73 -20.83
CA SER A 230 5.16 21.83 -21.65
C SER A 230 4.00 22.37 -20.83
N ALA A 231 3.20 23.27 -21.43
CA ALA A 231 2.00 23.81 -20.82
C ALA A 231 1.01 22.70 -20.41
N GLU A 232 0.89 21.65 -21.22
CA GLU A 232 0.05 20.48 -20.95
C GLU A 232 0.49 19.74 -19.68
N LEU A 233 1.80 19.64 -19.44
CA LEU A 233 2.34 18.99 -18.24
C LEU A 233 2.12 19.84 -16.99
N GLN A 234 2.21 21.16 -17.11
CA GLN A 234 1.90 22.08 -16.02
C GLN A 234 0.42 22.02 -15.64
N GLU A 235 -0.47 22.01 -16.63
CA GLU A 235 -1.92 21.86 -16.45
C GLU A 235 -2.26 20.52 -15.79
N ALA A 236 -1.71 19.41 -16.30
CA ALA A 236 -1.92 18.07 -15.72
C ALA A 236 -1.47 17.94 -14.26
N VAL A 237 -0.42 18.67 -13.85
CA VAL A 237 0.03 18.76 -12.46
C VAL A 237 -0.94 19.62 -11.63
N CYS A 238 -1.37 20.76 -12.14
CA CYS A 238 -2.34 21.64 -11.48
C CYS A 238 -3.69 20.94 -11.24
N ASP A 239 -4.19 20.19 -12.21
CA ASP A 239 -5.45 19.43 -12.08
C ASP A 239 -5.35 18.37 -10.99
N LYS A 240 -4.21 17.68 -10.90
CA LYS A 240 -3.99 16.68 -9.85
C LYS A 240 -3.83 17.31 -8.47
N PHE A 241 -3.20 18.48 -8.36
CA PHE A 241 -3.22 19.25 -7.11
C PHE A 241 -4.64 19.62 -6.70
N ALA A 242 -5.49 20.02 -7.64
CA ALA A 242 -6.89 20.33 -7.39
C ALA A 242 -7.74 19.09 -7.03
N LEU A 243 -7.37 17.90 -7.52
CA LEU A 243 -8.12 16.66 -7.33
C LEU A 243 -7.79 15.91 -6.02
N VAL A 244 -6.52 15.83 -5.62
CA VAL A 244 -6.08 14.92 -4.55
C VAL A 244 -6.69 15.26 -3.18
N VAL A 245 -6.78 16.54 -2.82
CA VAL A 245 -7.33 16.94 -1.51
C VAL A 245 -8.84 16.70 -1.41
N PRO A 246 -9.67 17.02 -2.41
CA PRO A 246 -11.07 16.59 -2.43
C PRO A 246 -11.26 15.09 -2.20
N LEU A 247 -10.48 14.24 -2.89
CA LEU A 247 -10.52 12.79 -2.67
C LEU A 247 -10.17 12.42 -1.23
N LEU A 248 -9.16 13.07 -0.64
CA LEU A 248 -8.80 12.84 0.76
C LEU A 248 -9.93 13.26 1.73
N ARG A 249 -10.64 14.34 1.43
CA ARG A 249 -11.80 14.79 2.22
C ARG A 249 -12.99 13.84 2.09
N GLU A 250 -13.20 13.22 0.93
CA GLU A 250 -14.20 12.16 0.77
C GLU A 250 -13.89 10.94 1.65
N VAL A 251 -12.61 10.53 1.71
CA VAL A 251 -12.16 9.46 2.61
C VAL A 251 -12.40 9.86 4.08
N LEU A 252 -12.09 11.10 4.47
CA LEU A 252 -12.36 11.61 5.82
C LEU A 252 -13.86 11.62 6.15
N ALA A 253 -14.72 11.96 5.19
CA ALA A 253 -16.17 11.97 5.38
C ALA A 253 -16.73 10.57 5.75
N ARG A 254 -16.08 9.49 5.29
CA ARG A 254 -16.42 8.11 5.67
C ARG A 254 -16.05 7.74 7.10
N CYS A 255 -15.22 8.55 7.77
CA CYS A 255 -14.80 8.35 9.15
C CYS A 255 -15.74 9.01 10.18
N ARG A 256 -16.77 9.73 9.70
CA ARG A 256 -17.74 10.41 10.57
C ARG A 256 -18.60 9.41 11.36
N GLY A 257 -19.00 9.80 12.57
CA GLY A 257 -19.76 8.97 13.50
C GLY A 257 -19.00 8.69 14.79
N SER A 258 -19.62 7.91 15.67
CA SER A 258 -19.00 7.46 16.92
C SER A 258 -18.60 6.00 16.82
N VAL A 259 -17.38 5.69 17.26
CA VAL A 259 -16.84 4.32 17.23
C VAL A 259 -17.46 3.45 18.33
N LEU A 260 -17.90 4.08 19.42
CA LEU A 260 -18.64 3.48 20.51
C LEU A 260 -19.87 4.35 20.81
N SER A 261 -21.04 3.72 20.93
CA SER A 261 -22.29 4.43 21.20
C SER A 261 -23.08 3.72 22.29
N SER A 262 -23.81 4.49 23.11
CA SER A 262 -24.80 3.97 24.04
C SER A 262 -26.21 4.29 23.54
N SER A 263 -27.05 3.28 23.44
CA SER A 263 -28.48 3.42 23.17
C SER A 263 -29.27 2.95 24.39
N PRO A 264 -30.31 3.69 24.82
CA PRO A 264 -31.17 3.28 25.91
C PRO A 264 -31.97 1.99 25.61
N SER A 265 -32.13 1.60 24.33
CA SER A 265 -32.88 0.40 23.92
C SER A 265 -32.02 -0.79 23.51
N LEU A 266 -30.80 -0.55 23.01
CA LEU A 266 -29.91 -1.60 22.49
C LEU A 266 -28.63 -1.78 23.34
N GLY A 267 -28.48 -1.02 24.42
CA GLY A 267 -27.26 -1.01 25.21
C GLY A 267 -26.09 -0.42 24.43
N LEU A 268 -24.91 -0.98 24.61
CA LEU A 268 -23.67 -0.50 24.02
C LEU A 268 -23.42 -1.12 22.65
N SER A 269 -23.03 -0.29 21.69
CA SER A 269 -22.74 -0.71 20.32
C SER A 269 -21.38 -0.22 19.87
N VAL A 270 -20.64 -1.11 19.20
CA VAL A 270 -19.33 -0.86 18.61
C VAL A 270 -19.47 -0.74 17.10
N ALA A 271 -18.81 0.25 16.50
CA ALA A 271 -18.72 0.42 15.06
C ALA A 271 -17.27 0.17 14.59
N PRO A 272 -16.82 -1.09 14.48
CA PRO A 272 -15.43 -1.42 14.12
C PRO A 272 -15.02 -0.90 12.73
N GLN A 273 -15.98 -0.76 11.81
CA GLN A 273 -15.74 -0.25 10.46
C GLN A 273 -15.26 1.21 10.48
N LEU A 274 -15.70 2.01 11.46
CA LEU A 274 -15.23 3.40 11.58
C LEU A 274 -13.76 3.46 11.98
N LEU A 275 -13.31 2.58 12.86
CA LEU A 275 -11.90 2.49 13.22
C LEU A 275 -11.06 2.03 12.01
N GLU A 276 -11.56 1.07 11.24
CA GLU A 276 -10.92 0.65 10.00
C GLU A 276 -10.79 1.81 8.99
N HIS A 277 -11.86 2.58 8.77
CA HIS A 277 -11.83 3.76 7.90
C HIS A 277 -10.83 4.81 8.39
N LEU A 278 -10.73 5.04 9.71
CA LEU A 278 -9.76 5.97 10.29
C LEU A 278 -8.31 5.53 10.03
N VAL A 279 -8.02 4.23 10.14
CA VAL A 279 -6.70 3.69 9.81
C VAL A 279 -6.41 3.87 8.31
N LEU A 280 -7.38 3.55 7.44
CA LEU A 280 -7.24 3.74 5.99
C LEU A 280 -7.03 5.22 5.63
N PHE A 281 -7.76 6.13 6.28
CA PHE A 281 -7.57 7.57 6.13
C PHE A 281 -6.15 8.00 6.53
N MET A 282 -5.67 7.58 7.71
CA MET A 282 -4.33 7.93 8.19
C MET A 282 -3.24 7.45 7.23
N GLU A 283 -3.34 6.21 6.75
CA GLU A 283 -2.41 5.66 5.74
C GLU A 283 -2.47 6.45 4.43
N THR A 284 -3.67 6.80 3.96
CA THR A 284 -3.89 7.60 2.74
C THR A 284 -3.27 8.98 2.89
N ALA A 285 -3.55 9.66 4.01
CA ALA A 285 -3.01 10.97 4.35
C ALA A 285 -1.48 10.94 4.42
N ALA A 286 -0.87 9.86 4.93
CA ALA A 286 0.58 9.71 4.95
C ALA A 286 1.19 9.68 3.53
N VAL A 287 0.55 8.99 2.59
CA VAL A 287 0.98 8.97 1.17
C VAL A 287 0.83 10.36 0.55
N VAL A 288 -0.30 11.03 0.77
CA VAL A 288 -0.54 12.39 0.25
C VAL A 288 0.50 13.38 0.80
N SER A 289 0.77 13.36 2.11
CA SER A 289 1.81 14.19 2.74
C SER A 289 3.21 13.88 2.19
N PHE A 290 3.51 12.61 1.92
CA PHE A 290 4.78 12.21 1.31
C PHE A 290 4.93 12.80 -0.11
N VAL A 291 3.91 12.67 -0.95
CA VAL A 291 3.88 13.25 -2.30
C VAL A 291 3.94 14.77 -2.25
N ALA A 292 3.28 15.41 -1.28
CA ALA A 292 3.39 16.86 -1.08
C ALA A 292 4.84 17.28 -0.79
N GLY A 293 5.59 16.47 -0.04
CA GLY A 293 7.03 16.66 0.19
C GLY A 293 7.86 16.51 -1.09
N VAL A 294 7.53 15.55 -1.94
CA VAL A 294 8.13 15.35 -3.27
C VAL A 294 7.87 16.59 -4.15
N ALA A 295 6.63 17.06 -4.20
CA ALA A 295 6.22 18.26 -4.94
C ALA A 295 7.00 19.49 -4.49
N CYS A 296 7.12 19.71 -3.17
CA CYS A 296 7.92 20.80 -2.62
C CYS A 296 9.36 20.74 -3.14
N ARG A 297 10.02 19.57 -3.08
CA ARG A 297 11.40 19.41 -3.57
C ARG A 297 11.52 19.62 -5.08
N ALA A 298 10.60 19.09 -5.87
CA ALA A 298 10.60 19.23 -7.32
C ALA A 298 10.42 20.69 -7.78
N LEU A 299 9.60 21.46 -7.05
CA LEU A 299 9.26 22.85 -7.39
C LEU A 299 10.23 23.90 -6.82
N ARG A 300 11.05 23.56 -5.81
CA ARG A 300 12.05 24.48 -5.21
C ARG A 300 13.00 25.11 -6.25
N PRO A 301 13.63 24.35 -7.16
CA PRO A 301 14.54 24.92 -8.17
C PRO A 301 13.85 25.96 -9.06
N THR A 302 12.63 25.68 -9.51
CA THR A 302 11.82 26.58 -10.35
C THR A 302 11.58 27.92 -9.66
N ARG A 303 11.24 27.89 -8.37
CA ARG A 303 11.09 29.10 -7.56
C ARG A 303 12.39 29.88 -7.40
N SER A 304 13.50 29.20 -7.06
CA SER A 304 14.81 29.84 -6.90
C SER A 304 15.30 30.51 -8.18
N GLN A 305 15.06 29.89 -9.35
CA GLN A 305 15.40 30.47 -10.65
C GLN A 305 14.54 31.70 -10.97
N LEU A 306 13.24 31.68 -10.67
CA LEU A 306 12.37 32.85 -10.83
C LEU A 306 12.85 34.05 -10.00
N GLN A 307 13.26 33.82 -8.75
CA GLN A 307 13.82 34.87 -7.88
C GLN A 307 15.13 35.46 -8.45
N LYS A 308 16.01 34.62 -9.01
CA LYS A 308 17.24 35.07 -9.69
C LYS A 308 16.93 35.91 -10.94
N ARG A 309 15.96 35.49 -11.77
CA ARG A 309 15.52 36.23 -12.96
C ARG A 309 14.91 37.59 -12.61
N ARG A 310 14.10 37.67 -11.55
CA ARG A 310 13.52 38.93 -11.04
C ARG A 310 14.59 39.93 -10.59
N ARG A 311 15.65 39.46 -9.92
CA ARG A 311 16.78 40.31 -9.51
C ARG A 311 17.58 40.86 -10.70
N LYS A 312 17.76 40.07 -11.77
CA LYS A 312 18.48 40.50 -12.99
C LYS A 312 17.70 41.48 -13.86
N LYS A 313 16.36 41.48 -13.83
CA LYS A 313 15.52 42.26 -14.76
C LYS A 313 14.99 43.59 -14.20
N GLY A 314 15.51 44.07 -13.06
CA GLY A 314 15.20 45.40 -12.52
C GLY A 314 13.71 45.67 -12.34
N GLY A 315 13.06 45.00 -11.38
CA GLY A 315 11.81 45.42 -10.71
C GLY A 315 10.51 45.66 -11.52
N GLY A 316 10.54 45.87 -12.83
CA GLY A 316 9.41 46.46 -13.58
C GLY A 316 9.04 45.80 -14.90
N GLY A 317 9.64 44.66 -15.27
CA GLY A 317 9.24 43.93 -16.48
C GLY A 317 7.94 43.14 -16.29
N ALA A 318 6.84 43.59 -16.89
CA ALA A 318 5.48 43.05 -16.82
C ALA A 318 5.27 41.63 -17.44
N GLY A 319 6.25 40.73 -17.40
CA GLY A 319 6.22 39.46 -18.14
C GLY A 319 6.70 38.21 -17.39
N THR A 320 6.88 38.23 -16.07
CA THR A 320 7.19 37.01 -15.29
C THR A 320 6.18 36.85 -14.16
N GLY A 321 4.97 36.40 -14.53
CA GLY A 321 3.98 35.88 -13.60
C GLY A 321 4.54 34.66 -12.85
N THR A 322 4.00 34.39 -11.66
CA THR A 322 4.32 33.18 -10.92
C THR A 322 3.85 31.97 -11.75
N PRO A 323 4.68 30.92 -11.94
CA PRO A 323 4.23 29.70 -12.61
C PRO A 323 2.94 29.15 -11.96
N PRO A 324 1.95 28.71 -12.75
CA PRO A 324 0.67 28.24 -12.25
C PRO A 324 0.82 27.03 -11.30
N THR A 325 1.86 26.21 -11.51
CA THR A 325 2.19 25.07 -10.65
C THR A 325 2.61 25.48 -9.23
N LEU A 326 3.26 26.64 -9.04
CA LEU A 326 3.62 27.14 -7.70
C LEU A 326 2.41 27.68 -6.95
N GLU A 327 1.49 28.34 -7.66
CA GLU A 327 0.24 28.83 -7.07
C GLU A 327 -0.70 27.68 -6.71
N SER A 328 -0.88 26.73 -7.64
CA SER A 328 -1.67 25.52 -7.40
C SER A 328 -1.09 24.69 -6.24
N PHE A 329 0.24 24.58 -6.12
CA PHE A 329 0.86 23.93 -4.96
C PHE A 329 0.58 24.66 -3.62
N ALA A 330 0.55 26.00 -3.63
CA ALA A 330 0.22 26.76 -2.43
C ALA A 330 -1.24 26.50 -1.97
N VAL A 331 -2.18 26.47 -2.92
CA VAL A 331 -3.58 26.12 -2.66
C VAL A 331 -3.71 24.69 -2.14
N PHE A 332 -3.04 23.73 -2.81
CA PHE A 332 -3.01 22.32 -2.43
C PHE A 332 -2.47 22.12 -0.99
N THR A 333 -1.34 22.76 -0.65
CA THR A 333 -0.75 22.61 0.69
C THR A 333 -1.59 23.27 1.78
N ALA A 334 -2.27 24.39 1.50
CA ALA A 334 -3.21 24.98 2.44
C ALA A 334 -4.41 24.05 2.70
N ALA A 335 -5.02 23.53 1.64
CA ALA A 335 -6.16 22.63 1.72
C ALA A 335 -5.80 21.29 2.42
N LEU A 336 -4.59 20.77 2.18
CA LEU A 336 -4.08 19.58 2.87
C LEU A 336 -3.93 19.82 4.38
N ARG A 337 -3.37 20.97 4.79
CA ARG A 337 -3.21 21.34 6.21
C ARG A 337 -4.55 21.48 6.92
N GLU A 338 -5.51 22.14 6.28
CA GLU A 338 -6.88 22.25 6.79
C GLU A 338 -7.48 20.86 6.99
N THR A 339 -7.44 19.99 5.96
CA THR A 339 -7.99 18.63 6.03
C THR A 339 -7.35 17.78 7.15
N LEU A 340 -6.02 17.89 7.35
CA LEU A 340 -5.33 17.21 8.44
C LEU A 340 -5.72 17.78 9.82
N THR A 341 -5.97 19.09 9.91
CA THR A 341 -6.40 19.76 11.14
C THR A 341 -7.81 19.31 11.54
N ASP A 342 -8.73 19.27 10.58
CA ASP A 342 -10.09 18.76 10.76
C ASP A 342 -10.08 17.31 11.24
N ALA A 343 -9.23 16.47 10.63
CA ALA A 343 -9.10 15.07 11.01
C ALA A 343 -8.55 14.88 12.43
N VAL A 344 -7.54 15.66 12.83
CA VAL A 344 -7.02 15.62 14.21
C VAL A 344 -8.11 16.01 15.20
N SER A 345 -8.85 17.08 14.94
CA SER A 345 -9.93 17.53 15.82
C SER A 345 -11.06 16.50 15.94
N ASP A 346 -11.47 15.88 14.82
CA ASP A 346 -12.49 14.83 14.84
C ASP A 346 -12.04 13.60 15.63
N VAL A 347 -10.80 13.12 15.44
CA VAL A 347 -10.27 11.96 16.19
C VAL A 347 -10.14 12.27 17.67
N GLU A 348 -9.66 13.47 18.04
CA GLU A 348 -9.57 13.92 19.43
C GLU A 348 -10.96 13.95 20.10
N SER A 349 -11.96 14.48 19.39
CA SER A 349 -13.36 14.46 19.88
C SER A 349 -13.88 13.03 20.09
N LYS A 350 -13.59 12.11 19.17
CA LYS A 350 -13.96 10.69 19.34
C LYS A 350 -13.25 10.05 20.53
N ALA A 351 -11.96 10.33 20.73
CA ALA A 351 -11.19 9.79 21.86
C ALA A 351 -11.75 10.27 23.20
N GLN A 352 -12.10 11.56 23.31
CA GLN A 352 -12.74 12.13 24.49
C GLN A 352 -14.13 11.53 24.74
N HIS A 353 -14.93 11.33 23.69
CA HIS A 353 -16.23 10.67 23.80
C HIS A 353 -16.09 9.24 24.35
N VAL A 354 -15.16 8.45 23.80
CA VAL A 354 -14.89 7.09 24.28
C VAL A 354 -14.45 7.07 25.75
N ALA A 355 -13.64 8.04 26.18
CA ALA A 355 -13.17 8.14 27.55
C ALA A 355 -14.28 8.50 28.56
N THR A 356 -15.30 9.26 28.13
CA THR A 356 -16.36 9.80 28.99
C THR A 356 -17.64 8.96 29.04
N LEU A 357 -17.74 7.94 28.18
CA LEU A 357 -18.91 7.06 28.14
C LEU A 357 -19.10 6.32 29.49
N PRO A 358 -20.28 6.42 30.14
CA PRO A 358 -20.53 5.87 31.47
C PRO A 358 -20.95 4.40 31.40
N TYR A 359 -20.02 3.52 31.01
CA TYR A 359 -20.26 2.07 30.91
C TYR A 359 -20.74 1.44 32.23
N HIS A 360 -20.27 1.96 33.37
CA HIS A 360 -20.63 1.46 34.69
C HIS A 360 -22.11 1.68 35.08
N SER A 361 -22.81 2.62 34.41
CA SER A 361 -24.19 3.01 34.77
C SER A 361 -25.27 2.37 33.89
N LEU A 362 -24.90 1.71 32.79
CA LEU A 362 -25.85 1.16 31.81
C LEU A 362 -26.17 -0.32 32.06
N ILE A 363 -25.22 -1.08 32.62
CA ILE A 363 -25.37 -2.52 32.91
C ILE A 363 -26.42 -2.75 34.03
N THR A 364 -26.68 -1.76 34.88
CA THR A 364 -27.57 -1.86 36.04
C THR A 364 -29.07 -1.85 35.71
N HIS A 365 -29.47 -1.51 34.48
CA HIS A 365 -30.89 -1.32 34.15
C HIS A 365 -31.62 -2.58 33.64
N HIS A 366 -30.93 -3.69 33.35
CA HIS A 366 -31.58 -4.92 32.85
C HIS A 366 -32.16 -5.85 33.93
N SER A 367 -32.06 -5.52 35.22
CA SER A 367 -32.45 -6.43 36.32
C SER A 367 -33.40 -5.84 37.36
N GLN A 368 -34.33 -4.96 36.96
CA GLN A 368 -35.49 -4.62 37.81
C GLN A 368 -36.74 -5.35 37.29
N GLY A 369 -36.84 -6.65 37.59
CA GLY A 369 -38.02 -7.44 37.26
C GLY A 369 -37.86 -8.91 37.61
N GLY A 370 -37.87 -9.27 38.91
CA GLY A 370 -37.95 -10.66 39.35
C GLY A 370 -37.33 -10.92 40.71
N GLU A 371 -38.09 -10.71 41.79
CA GLU A 371 -37.74 -11.21 43.12
C GLU A 371 -37.91 -12.74 43.16
N GLN A 372 -36.87 -13.52 42.84
CA GLN A 372 -36.80 -14.94 43.22
C GLN A 372 -35.38 -15.34 43.70
N ALA A 373 -35.30 -15.46 45.02
CA ALA A 373 -34.39 -16.20 45.91
C ALA A 373 -33.12 -16.92 45.37
N GLY A 374 -31.98 -16.55 45.96
CA GLY A 374 -31.15 -17.49 46.73
C GLY A 374 -29.83 -17.95 46.11
N GLU A 375 -29.87 -18.69 45.00
CA GLU A 375 -28.68 -19.34 44.42
C GLU A 375 -28.28 -18.78 43.05
N GLN A 376 -29.22 -18.17 42.32
CA GLN A 376 -28.97 -17.52 41.02
C GLN A 376 -28.29 -16.13 41.15
N ALA A 377 -28.29 -15.54 42.35
CA ALA A 377 -27.69 -14.23 42.60
C ALA A 377 -26.15 -14.24 42.50
N GLY A 378 -25.50 -15.37 42.79
CA GLY A 378 -24.05 -15.52 42.67
C GLY A 378 -23.57 -15.63 41.22
N GLU A 379 -24.30 -16.37 40.38
CA GLU A 379 -24.00 -16.53 38.96
C GLU A 379 -24.30 -15.25 38.16
N GLN A 380 -25.44 -14.58 38.43
CA GLN A 380 -25.78 -13.30 37.78
C GLN A 380 -24.80 -12.18 38.14
N ALA A 381 -24.30 -12.14 39.39
CA ALA A 381 -23.26 -11.19 39.78
C ALA A 381 -21.91 -11.48 39.08
N GLY A 382 -21.58 -12.76 38.86
CA GLY A 382 -20.40 -13.19 38.11
C GLY A 382 -20.47 -12.84 36.62
N GLU A 383 -21.63 -13.05 35.98
CA GLU A 383 -21.88 -12.69 34.58
C GLU A 383 -21.82 -11.18 34.34
N GLN A 384 -22.43 -10.38 35.22
CA GLN A 384 -22.37 -8.90 35.14
C GLN A 384 -20.95 -8.37 35.35
N ALA A 385 -20.17 -8.98 36.25
CA ALA A 385 -18.76 -8.64 36.43
C ALA A 385 -17.92 -9.01 35.19
N GLY A 386 -18.22 -10.14 34.55
CA GLY A 386 -17.60 -10.58 33.30
C GLY A 386 -17.90 -9.64 32.13
N GLU A 387 -19.17 -9.29 31.92
CA GLU A 387 -19.60 -8.35 30.88
C GLU A 387 -18.95 -6.96 31.07
N ARG A 388 -18.93 -6.47 32.32
CA ARG A 388 -18.23 -5.22 32.65
C ARG A 388 -16.75 -5.28 32.28
N ALA A 389 -16.06 -6.37 32.62
CA ALA A 389 -14.65 -6.54 32.30
C ALA A 389 -14.39 -6.60 30.78
N VAL A 390 -15.31 -7.17 30.00
CA VAL A 390 -15.24 -7.19 28.53
C VAL A 390 -15.38 -5.77 27.98
N TRP A 391 -16.38 -5.01 28.39
CA TRP A 391 -16.59 -3.64 27.91
C TRP A 391 -15.47 -2.68 28.32
N GLU A 392 -14.91 -2.82 29.52
CA GLU A 392 -13.73 -2.06 29.94
C GLU A 392 -12.52 -2.34 29.03
N LYS A 393 -12.32 -3.60 28.62
CA LYS A 393 -11.25 -3.96 27.67
C LYS A 393 -11.50 -3.36 26.29
N VAL A 394 -12.73 -3.45 25.78
CA VAL A 394 -13.12 -2.86 24.48
C VAL A 394 -12.88 -1.35 24.50
N GLN A 395 -13.39 -0.64 25.51
CA GLN A 395 -13.23 0.80 25.66
C GLN A 395 -11.75 1.20 25.68
N ARG A 396 -10.92 0.55 26.51
CA ARG A 396 -9.47 0.83 26.59
C ARG A 396 -8.77 0.58 25.24
N SER A 397 -9.15 -0.50 24.53
CA SER A 397 -8.59 -0.82 23.22
C SER A 397 -8.88 0.26 22.18
N TYR A 398 -10.14 0.72 22.11
CA TYR A 398 -10.56 1.77 21.18
C TYR A 398 -9.97 3.13 21.55
N GLN A 399 -9.92 3.47 22.84
CA GLN A 399 -9.29 4.69 23.33
C GLN A 399 -7.80 4.74 22.92
N ARG A 400 -7.07 3.64 23.16
CA ARG A 400 -5.66 3.54 22.76
C ARG A 400 -5.48 3.66 21.26
N SER A 401 -6.30 2.97 20.47
CA SER A 401 -6.22 3.02 19.01
C SER A 401 -6.46 4.43 18.47
N LEU A 402 -7.44 5.15 19.01
CA LEU A 402 -7.72 6.54 18.64
C LEU A 402 -6.57 7.48 19.02
N GLN A 403 -5.97 7.30 20.21
CA GLN A 403 -4.78 8.06 20.63
C GLN A 403 -3.58 7.86 19.70
N GLU A 404 -3.30 6.61 19.30
CA GLU A 404 -2.21 6.28 18.38
C GLU A 404 -2.44 6.90 16.99
N ILE A 405 -3.69 6.88 16.48
CA ILE A 405 -4.06 7.53 15.22
C ILE A 405 -3.94 9.06 15.31
N GLU A 406 -4.42 9.65 16.41
CA GLU A 406 -4.34 11.09 16.67
C GLU A 406 -2.89 11.56 16.68
N GLU A 407 -2.00 10.87 17.41
CA GLU A 407 -0.58 11.21 17.49
C GLU A 407 0.10 11.08 16.12
N ALA A 408 -0.24 10.04 15.35
CA ALA A 408 0.26 9.88 13.99
C ALA A 408 -0.16 11.05 13.08
N LEU A 409 -1.43 11.47 13.14
CA LEU A 409 -1.95 12.60 12.36
C LEU A 409 -1.32 13.93 12.81
N LYS A 410 -1.15 14.16 14.12
CA LYS A 410 -0.46 15.36 14.66
C LYS A 410 0.97 15.48 14.14
N ARG A 411 1.75 14.39 14.19
CA ARG A 411 3.11 14.33 13.63
C ARG A 411 3.14 14.64 12.13
N ARG A 412 2.14 14.16 11.37
CA ARG A 412 2.02 14.45 9.93
C ARG A 412 1.66 15.91 9.66
N LEU A 413 0.73 16.48 10.42
CA LEU A 413 0.36 17.89 10.33
C LEU A 413 1.58 18.78 10.62
N GLU A 414 2.31 18.51 11.69
CA GLU A 414 3.52 19.24 12.04
C GLU A 414 4.60 19.16 10.94
N SER A 415 4.84 17.96 10.40
CA SER A 415 5.75 17.76 9.28
C SER A 415 5.31 18.56 8.04
N THR A 416 4.01 18.60 7.74
CA THR A 416 3.42 19.34 6.60
C THR A 416 3.56 20.86 6.79
N LEU A 417 3.46 21.35 8.03
CA LEU A 417 3.64 22.76 8.39
C LEU A 417 5.10 23.20 8.26
N THR A 418 6.05 22.34 8.62
CA THR A 418 7.49 22.66 8.64
C THR A 418 8.16 22.46 7.27
N THR A 419 7.87 21.36 6.58
CA THR A 419 8.65 20.93 5.39
C THR A 419 8.14 21.49 4.05
N LEU A 420 6.84 21.83 3.96
CA LEU A 420 6.19 22.21 2.70
C LEU A 420 6.19 23.72 2.42
N LYS A 421 7.08 24.47 3.09
CA LYS A 421 7.27 25.88 2.79
C LYS A 421 8.14 25.99 1.53
N LEU A 422 7.51 26.34 0.40
CA LEU A 422 8.22 26.84 -0.77
C LEU A 422 8.65 28.28 -0.53
#